data_AF-A0A957UJ25-F1
#
_entry.id   AF-A0A957UJ25-F1
#
_cell.length_a   1.000
_cell.length_b   1.000
_cell.length_c   1.000
_cell.angle_alpha   90.00
_cell.angle_beta   90.00
_cell.angle_gamma   90.00
#
_symmetry.space_group_name_H-M   'P 1'
#
loop_
_entity.id
_entity.type
_entity.pdbx_description
1 polymer ?
#
loop_
_entity_poly.entity_id
_entity_poly.type
_entity_poly.pdbx_seq_one_letter_code
_entity_poly.pdbx_strand_id
1 'polypeptide(L)'
;MNRRYYVLGVFLVAIGLLAVATFASSVQAMPVAQDATATPAAEEEATAEPAEEPTAAPTEEAAPAEEAPAETEAAEDASMSEHVIETPFLNVWLNSPHADTSAEAFNHWNEDDPPVVPESCARCHSTPGYQDYLGADGSEAGVVNQSHPTGTTVECVACHNDAASQLTSVTFPSGIEITDLGKSARCMVCHQGRASGLDVTTAVEEAGLAEHPDAKSEDLGFINIHYYAAAASLYGSETHGGFQYPDLPYQPKFNHAGGIDSCTDCHQPHSLEVKVEVCATCHDGVASVEDLHDVRMQGSLRDYDGDGNIEEGIYYELDGLRTNLMTAMQAYASSVNEEPIAYNSASYPYFFVDTNADGEAGDDEAVRDNAYKAWTPRLLEAAYNYQTSLKDPGAFAHNAKYHIELLHDSIQSLNEAMANPAVDMSMAARDDAGHFNPNVEAFMHFQEEEDGNTP
;
A
#
# COMPACT_ATOMS: atom_id res chain seq x y z
N MET A 1 35.23 -12.60 80.61
CA MET A 1 36.70 -12.49 80.71
C MET A 1 37.27 -12.43 79.30
N ASN A 2 37.98 -11.33 79.01
CA ASN A 2 38.96 -11.00 77.96
C ASN A 2 38.91 -11.73 76.59
N ARG A 3 38.68 -11.02 75.45
CA ARG A 3 39.53 -10.04 74.72
C ARG A 3 40.86 -10.62 74.21
N ARG A 4 41.06 -10.45 72.88
CA ARG A 4 42.30 -10.26 72.07
C ARG A 4 42.28 -11.19 70.83
N TYR A 5 42.47 -10.80 69.57
CA TYR A 5 43.14 -9.66 68.94
C TYR A 5 42.51 -9.29 67.57
N TYR A 6 42.46 -7.98 67.31
CA TYR A 6 42.39 -7.34 65.98
C TYR A 6 43.77 -7.39 65.28
N VAL A 7 43.76 -7.10 63.98
CA VAL A 7 44.77 -6.41 63.12
C VAL A 7 45.26 -7.22 61.91
N LEU A 8 45.25 -6.54 60.75
CA LEU A 8 45.72 -6.85 59.39
C LEU A 8 44.71 -7.57 58.48
N GLY A 9 44.28 -7.04 57.33
CA GLY A 9 44.67 -5.80 56.65
C GLY A 9 43.76 -5.55 55.46
N VAL A 10 43.24 -4.31 55.41
CA VAL A 10 42.60 -3.68 54.26
C VAL A 10 43.66 -3.49 53.19
N PHE A 11 43.70 -4.33 52.15
CA PHE A 11 44.40 -4.10 50.88
C PHE A 11 43.95 -5.21 49.92
N LEU A 12 42.91 -4.95 49.12
CA LEU A 12 42.60 -5.62 47.83
C LEU A 12 41.33 -5.00 47.24
N VAL A 13 41.34 -3.68 47.08
CA VAL A 13 40.45 -2.94 46.17
C VAL A 13 41.38 -2.10 45.30
N ALA A 14 41.20 -2.16 43.98
CA ALA A 14 42.09 -1.67 42.93
C ALA A 14 43.19 -2.67 42.49
N ILE A 15 42.84 -3.57 41.58
CA ILE A 15 43.54 -3.90 40.33
C ILE A 15 42.55 -4.76 39.53
N GLY A 16 42.06 -4.23 38.40
CA GLY A 16 41.09 -4.91 37.54
C GLY A 16 40.37 -3.96 36.57
N LEU A 17 41.13 -3.05 35.96
CA LEU A 17 40.68 -2.17 34.88
C LEU A 17 41.58 -2.44 33.69
N LEU A 18 41.16 -3.35 32.78
CA LEU A 18 41.41 -3.35 31.33
C LEU A 18 40.88 -4.66 30.68
N ALA A 19 40.37 -4.51 29.44
CA ALA A 19 39.84 -5.51 28.50
C ALA A 19 38.33 -5.85 28.68
N VAL A 20 37.41 -5.22 27.92
CA VAL A 20 36.96 -5.56 26.53
C VAL A 20 36.13 -6.86 26.56
N ALA A 21 34.84 -6.92 26.19
CA ALA A 21 34.17 -6.32 25.04
C ALA A 21 32.67 -6.04 25.30
N THR A 22 32.20 -4.99 24.65
CA THR A 22 30.81 -4.60 24.42
C THR A 22 30.12 -5.57 23.45
N PHE A 23 29.01 -6.17 23.85
CA PHE A 23 27.97 -6.66 22.92
C PHE A 23 26.80 -5.68 23.03
N ALA A 24 26.83 -4.66 22.18
CA ALA A 24 25.63 -3.91 21.83
C ALA A 24 25.05 -4.63 20.62
N SER A 25 23.87 -5.23 20.78
CA SER A 25 23.08 -5.74 19.66
C SER A 25 22.67 -4.54 18.82
N SER A 26 23.22 -4.47 17.61
CA SER A 26 22.75 -3.57 16.57
C SER A 26 21.44 -4.12 16.03
N VAL A 27 20.32 -3.56 16.47
CA VAL A 27 19.07 -3.62 15.73
C VAL A 27 19.29 -2.76 14.50
N GLN A 28 19.52 -3.40 13.36
CA GLN A 28 19.46 -2.73 12.06
C GLN A 28 18.02 -2.85 11.58
N ALA A 29 17.32 -1.72 11.59
CA ALA A 29 16.06 -1.57 10.89
C ALA A 29 16.26 -1.99 9.42
N MET A 30 15.37 -2.86 8.92
CA MET A 30 15.31 -3.20 7.50
C MET A 30 15.02 -1.93 6.71
N PRO A 31 15.80 -1.60 5.66
CA PRO A 31 15.48 -0.47 4.81
C PRO A 31 14.27 -0.84 3.94
N VAL A 32 13.14 -0.19 4.20
CA VAL A 32 12.02 -0.12 3.26
C VAL A 32 12.56 0.45 1.95
N ALA A 33 12.42 -0.31 0.87
CA ALA A 33 12.78 0.11 -0.47
C ALA A 33 11.95 1.36 -0.86
N GLN A 34 12.56 2.53 -0.73
CA GLN A 34 12.06 3.77 -1.31
C GLN A 34 12.35 3.72 -2.82
N ASP A 35 11.28 3.76 -3.61
CA ASP A 35 11.36 3.98 -5.05
C ASP A 35 11.87 5.41 -5.28
N ALA A 36 13.14 5.54 -5.63
CA ALA A 36 13.80 6.82 -5.86
C ALA A 36 14.66 6.74 -7.12
N THR A 37 14.11 7.22 -8.23
CA THR A 37 14.91 7.60 -9.40
C THR A 37 14.65 9.05 -9.79
N ALA A 38 15.44 9.95 -9.21
CA ALA A 38 15.66 11.30 -9.71
C ALA A 38 17.12 11.44 -10.17
N THR A 39 17.27 11.90 -11.41
CA THR A 39 18.49 12.10 -12.20
C THR A 39 19.49 13.08 -11.58
N PRO A 40 20.76 13.07 -12.03
CA PRO A 40 21.49 14.33 -12.19
C PRO A 40 21.97 14.56 -13.62
N ALA A 41 21.60 15.73 -14.16
CA ALA A 41 22.22 16.36 -15.31
C ALA A 41 23.60 16.94 -14.93
N ALA A 42 24.53 16.97 -15.90
CA ALA A 42 25.78 17.71 -15.80
C ALA A 42 26.02 18.54 -17.09
N GLU A 43 26.51 19.74 -16.86
CA GLU A 43 26.86 20.88 -17.74
C GLU A 43 27.90 20.52 -18.83
N GLU A 44 28.02 21.21 -19.97
CA GLU A 44 28.71 22.50 -20.25
C GLU A 44 28.48 22.76 -21.78
N GLU A 45 28.42 23.96 -22.39
CA GLU A 45 29.40 25.04 -22.44
C GLU A 45 28.79 26.26 -23.20
N ALA A 46 29.22 27.46 -22.82
CA ALA A 46 28.76 28.75 -23.32
C ALA A 46 29.54 29.26 -24.56
N THR A 47 28.94 30.12 -25.39
CA THR A 47 29.66 31.22 -26.07
C THR A 47 28.80 32.43 -26.42
N ALA A 48 29.21 33.56 -25.85
CA ALA A 48 29.12 35.00 -26.13
C ALA A 48 28.32 35.61 -27.33
N GLU A 49 27.58 36.68 -26.99
CA GLU A 49 27.03 37.83 -27.76
C GLU A 49 28.11 38.94 -28.00
N PRO A 50 27.81 40.16 -28.52
CA PRO A 50 27.04 40.64 -29.69
C PRO A 50 27.82 41.72 -30.53
N ALA A 51 27.24 42.28 -31.61
CA ALA A 51 27.52 43.65 -32.06
C ALA A 51 26.51 44.18 -33.12
N GLU A 52 26.32 45.49 -33.07
CA GLU A 52 25.25 46.35 -33.62
C GLU A 52 25.34 46.74 -35.12
N GLU A 53 24.20 47.27 -35.58
CA GLU A 53 23.83 48.06 -36.79
C GLU A 53 24.81 49.21 -37.18
N PRO A 54 24.72 49.87 -38.38
CA PRO A 54 23.57 50.71 -38.76
C PRO A 54 23.20 50.92 -40.26
N THR A 55 21.90 51.13 -40.49
CA THR A 55 21.19 52.16 -41.29
C THR A 55 21.83 52.85 -42.51
N ALA A 56 21.09 52.87 -43.65
CA ALA A 56 21.00 54.02 -44.58
C ALA A 56 19.74 53.96 -45.49
N ALA A 57 19.06 55.10 -45.62
CA ALA A 57 18.01 55.43 -46.59
C ALA A 57 18.44 56.71 -47.36
N PRO A 58 17.65 57.38 -48.24
CA PRO A 58 16.61 56.98 -49.22
C PRO A 58 16.90 57.58 -50.64
N THR A 59 16.08 57.29 -51.67
CA THR A 59 15.77 58.27 -52.75
C THR A 59 14.52 57.90 -53.57
N GLU A 60 13.63 58.91 -53.69
CA GLU A 60 12.62 59.26 -54.72
C GLU A 60 12.98 58.87 -56.17
N GLU A 61 12.12 58.76 -57.20
CA GLU A 61 10.70 59.09 -57.48
C GLU A 61 10.38 58.48 -58.88
N ALA A 62 9.09 58.20 -59.15
CA ALA A 62 8.38 58.29 -60.44
C ALA A 62 7.48 57.08 -60.77
N ALA A 63 6.17 57.30 -60.63
CA ALA A 63 5.12 56.63 -61.41
C ALA A 63 5.03 57.31 -62.81
N PRO A 64 4.25 56.83 -63.81
CA PRO A 64 3.19 55.81 -63.74
C PRO A 64 3.12 54.84 -64.95
N ALA A 65 2.39 53.73 -64.80
CA ALA A 65 1.50 53.21 -65.84
C ALA A 65 0.57 52.15 -65.26
N GLU A 66 -0.69 52.31 -65.61
CA GLU A 66 -1.88 51.59 -65.18
C GLU A 66 -1.99 50.26 -65.95
N GLU A 67 -1.85 49.13 -65.27
CA GLU A 67 -2.36 47.84 -65.71
C GLU A 67 -3.14 47.20 -64.57
N ALA A 68 -4.37 46.80 -64.88
CA ALA A 68 -5.34 46.22 -63.98
C ALA A 68 -4.81 44.95 -63.30
N PRO A 69 -4.92 44.79 -61.97
CA PRO A 69 -4.66 43.51 -61.36
C PRO A 69 -5.89 42.63 -61.50
N ALA A 70 -5.64 41.40 -61.94
CA ALA A 70 -6.54 40.28 -61.78
C ALA A 70 -7.01 40.18 -60.32
N GLU A 71 -8.28 39.80 -60.15
CA GLU A 71 -8.87 39.38 -58.88
C GLU A 71 -7.97 38.32 -58.25
N THR A 72 -7.15 38.77 -57.30
CA THR A 72 -6.51 37.91 -56.31
C THR A 72 -7.54 37.80 -55.20
N GLU A 73 -8.15 36.62 -55.08
CA GLU A 73 -8.90 36.27 -53.89
C GLU A 73 -8.03 36.59 -52.69
N ALA A 74 -8.49 37.53 -51.87
CA ALA A 74 -7.99 37.69 -50.54
C ALA A 74 -8.27 36.37 -49.83
N ALA A 75 -7.25 35.51 -49.77
CA ALA A 75 -7.14 34.57 -48.68
C ALA A 75 -7.06 35.44 -47.42
N GLU A 76 -8.22 35.68 -46.81
CA GLU A 76 -8.30 36.10 -45.43
C GLU A 76 -7.44 35.09 -44.65
N ASP A 77 -6.27 35.56 -44.23
CA ASP A 77 -5.48 34.94 -43.18
C ASP A 77 -6.34 35.00 -41.91
N ALA A 78 -7.32 34.10 -41.86
CA ALA A 78 -7.92 33.64 -40.64
C ALA A 78 -6.84 32.83 -39.94
N SER A 79 -5.88 33.55 -39.36
CA SER A 79 -5.17 33.12 -38.17
C SER A 79 -6.25 32.66 -37.20
N MET A 80 -6.55 31.36 -37.26
CA MET A 80 -7.26 30.67 -36.21
C MET A 80 -6.31 30.78 -35.04
N SER A 81 -6.51 31.81 -34.21
CA SER A 81 -5.97 31.85 -32.88
C SER A 81 -6.37 30.51 -32.27
N GLU A 82 -5.41 29.62 -32.14
CA GLU A 82 -5.61 28.30 -31.56
C GLU A 82 -6.21 28.57 -30.19
N HIS A 83 -7.51 28.30 -30.06
CA HIS A 83 -8.21 28.54 -28.80
C HIS A 83 -7.71 27.46 -27.86
N VAL A 84 -6.65 27.77 -27.13
CA VAL A 84 -6.10 26.88 -26.12
C VAL A 84 -7.18 26.74 -25.04
N ILE A 85 -7.78 25.56 -24.99
CA ILE A 85 -8.69 25.21 -23.90
C ILE A 85 -7.82 25.03 -22.66
N GLU A 86 -7.96 25.94 -21.69
CA GLU A 86 -7.31 25.78 -20.39
C GLU A 86 -8.00 24.65 -19.62
N THR A 87 -7.26 23.57 -19.36
CA THR A 87 -7.71 22.48 -18.48
C THR A 87 -7.07 22.68 -17.10
N PRO A 88 -7.86 23.06 -16.06
CA PRO A 88 -7.35 23.22 -14.71
C PRO A 88 -6.66 21.94 -14.22
N PHE A 89 -5.57 22.09 -13.47
CA PHE A 89 -4.80 20.99 -12.88
C PHE A 89 -4.18 19.99 -13.87
N LEU A 90 -4.24 20.24 -15.19
CA LEU A 90 -3.63 19.33 -16.18
C LEU A 90 -2.14 19.09 -15.91
N ASN A 91 -1.37 20.18 -15.70
CA ASN A 91 0.05 20.05 -15.37
C ASN A 91 0.30 19.34 -14.04
N VAL A 92 -0.63 19.44 -13.08
CA VAL A 92 -0.52 18.70 -11.82
C VAL A 92 -0.71 17.20 -12.07
N TRP A 93 -1.73 16.82 -12.84
CA TRP A 93 -1.99 15.44 -13.20
C TRP A 93 -0.84 14.82 -13.99
N LEU A 94 -0.31 15.53 -14.99
CA LEU A 94 0.79 15.05 -15.84
C LEU A 94 2.08 14.77 -15.06
N ASN A 95 2.23 15.30 -13.84
CA ASN A 95 3.35 15.03 -12.94
C ASN A 95 2.97 14.05 -11.80
N SER A 96 1.77 13.48 -11.82
CA SER A 96 1.32 12.52 -10.81
C SER A 96 1.74 11.07 -11.16
N PRO A 97 1.84 10.17 -10.16
CA PRO A 97 2.10 8.75 -10.40
C PRO A 97 1.12 8.07 -11.37
N HIS A 98 -0.14 8.53 -11.45
CA HIS A 98 -1.13 7.99 -12.37
C HIS A 98 -0.90 8.36 -13.84
N ALA A 99 -0.10 9.39 -14.11
CA ALA A 99 0.31 9.79 -15.45
C ALA A 99 1.71 9.28 -15.81
N ASP A 100 2.42 8.62 -14.89
CA ASP A 100 3.78 8.16 -15.11
C ASP A 100 3.82 6.98 -16.09
N THR A 101 4.02 7.29 -17.37
CA THR A 101 4.17 6.30 -18.43
C THR A 101 5.44 5.45 -18.30
N SER A 102 6.33 5.72 -17.34
CA SER A 102 7.52 4.91 -17.07
C SER A 102 7.27 3.86 -15.98
N ALA A 103 6.24 4.03 -15.15
CA ALA A 103 5.94 3.16 -14.04
C ALA A 103 5.60 1.73 -14.49
N GLU A 104 6.08 0.74 -13.74
CA GLU A 104 5.84 -0.69 -13.99
C GLU A 104 4.35 -1.01 -14.11
N ALA A 105 3.51 -0.31 -13.35
CA ALA A 105 2.05 -0.44 -13.40
C ALA A 105 1.47 -0.23 -14.81
N PHE A 106 2.10 0.55 -15.69
CA PHE A 106 1.59 0.81 -17.04
C PHE A 106 2.48 0.24 -18.15
N ASN A 107 3.69 -0.21 -17.81
CA ASN A 107 4.69 -0.68 -18.77
C ASN A 107 4.92 -2.18 -18.80
N HIS A 108 4.43 -2.93 -17.80
CA HIS A 108 4.73 -4.36 -17.63
C HIS A 108 4.58 -5.18 -18.93
N TRP A 109 3.53 -4.91 -19.71
CA TRP A 109 3.18 -5.68 -20.92
C TRP A 109 3.75 -5.13 -22.23
N ASN A 110 4.59 -4.08 -22.19
CA ASN A 110 5.08 -3.43 -23.41
C ASN A 110 5.98 -4.33 -24.27
N GLU A 111 6.67 -5.28 -23.63
CA GLU A 111 7.57 -6.22 -24.29
C GLU A 111 6.90 -7.58 -24.61
N ASP A 112 5.63 -7.76 -24.24
CA ASP A 112 4.86 -8.97 -24.55
C ASP A 112 4.49 -9.05 -26.05
N ASP A 113 4.16 -10.25 -26.53
CA ASP A 113 3.69 -10.51 -27.90
C ASP A 113 2.31 -11.20 -27.91
N PRO A 114 1.20 -10.49 -28.19
CA PRO A 114 1.14 -9.05 -28.52
C PRO A 114 1.28 -8.15 -27.28
N PRO A 115 1.71 -6.87 -27.44
CA PRO A 115 1.92 -5.94 -26.32
C PRO A 115 0.58 -5.34 -25.88
N VAL A 116 -0.18 -6.10 -25.10
CA VAL A 116 -1.51 -5.74 -24.62
C VAL A 116 -1.62 -5.91 -23.12
N VAL A 117 -2.37 -5.03 -22.46
CA VAL A 117 -2.77 -5.21 -21.06
C VAL A 117 -3.86 -6.29 -21.01
N PRO A 118 -3.65 -7.43 -20.33
CA PRO A 118 -4.62 -8.51 -20.26
C PRO A 118 -5.92 -8.11 -19.55
N GLU A 119 -7.00 -8.83 -19.83
CA GLU A 119 -8.36 -8.59 -19.29
C GLU A 119 -8.35 -8.43 -17.76
N SER A 120 -7.61 -9.32 -17.07
CA SER A 120 -7.54 -9.36 -15.61
C SER A 120 -6.74 -8.21 -14.97
N CYS A 121 -6.07 -7.39 -15.79
CA CYS A 121 -5.23 -6.28 -15.36
C CYS A 121 -5.74 -4.92 -15.91
N ALA A 122 -6.40 -4.93 -17.07
CA ALA A 122 -6.73 -3.72 -17.82
C ALA A 122 -7.67 -2.77 -17.07
N ARG A 123 -8.51 -3.28 -16.15
CA ARG A 123 -9.38 -2.45 -15.30
C ARG A 123 -8.62 -1.32 -14.60
N CYS A 124 -7.46 -1.63 -14.02
CA CYS A 124 -6.72 -0.67 -13.18
C CYS A 124 -5.46 -0.13 -13.86
N HIS A 125 -4.97 -0.82 -14.88
CA HIS A 125 -3.68 -0.54 -15.53
C HIS A 125 -3.83 0.06 -16.94
N SER A 126 -5.04 0.49 -17.33
CA SER A 126 -5.27 1.22 -18.58
C SER A 126 -6.57 2.01 -18.51
N THR A 127 -6.58 3.25 -19.03
CA THR A 127 -7.82 4.01 -19.20
C THR A 127 -8.88 3.28 -20.03
N PRO A 128 -8.58 2.69 -21.21
CA PRO A 128 -9.60 2.00 -21.98
C PRO A 128 -10.16 0.77 -21.24
N GLY A 129 -9.35 0.01 -20.50
CA GLY A 129 -9.85 -1.10 -19.69
C GLY A 129 -10.71 -0.65 -18.51
N TYR A 130 -10.44 0.51 -17.92
CA TYR A 130 -11.35 1.12 -16.94
C TYR A 130 -12.68 1.53 -17.59
N GLN A 131 -12.66 2.09 -18.80
CA GLN A 131 -13.88 2.44 -19.53
C GLN A 131 -14.72 1.21 -19.91
N ASP A 132 -14.07 0.11 -20.32
CA ASP A 132 -14.70 -1.20 -20.54
C ASP A 132 -15.40 -1.65 -19.25
N TYR A 133 -14.67 -1.67 -18.13
CA TYR A 133 -15.25 -2.02 -16.83
C TYR A 133 -16.46 -1.16 -16.45
N LEU A 134 -16.47 0.12 -16.79
CA LEU A 134 -17.61 1.01 -16.51
C LEU A 134 -18.76 0.90 -17.51
N GLY A 135 -18.59 0.22 -18.65
CA GLY A 135 -19.52 0.28 -19.77
C GLY A 135 -19.54 1.65 -20.46
N ALA A 136 -18.52 2.50 -20.23
CA ALA A 136 -18.46 3.88 -20.72
C ALA A 136 -18.25 3.95 -22.23
N ASP A 137 -17.64 2.92 -22.83
CA ASP A 137 -17.44 2.74 -24.26
C ASP A 137 -18.58 1.95 -24.94
N GLY A 138 -19.62 1.58 -24.19
CA GLY A 138 -20.78 0.79 -24.65
C GLY A 138 -20.64 -0.73 -24.44
N SER A 139 -19.58 -1.17 -23.77
CA SER A 139 -19.39 -2.54 -23.28
C SER A 139 -20.30 -2.91 -22.11
N GLU A 140 -20.21 -4.16 -21.66
CA GLU A 140 -20.94 -4.66 -20.50
C GLU A 140 -20.29 -4.15 -19.21
N ALA A 141 -21.02 -3.32 -18.45
CA ALA A 141 -20.53 -2.77 -17.19
C ALA A 141 -20.28 -3.86 -16.13
N GLY A 142 -19.25 -3.65 -15.31
CA GLY A 142 -18.85 -4.51 -14.19
C GLY A 142 -17.83 -5.60 -14.55
N VAL A 143 -17.40 -5.67 -15.81
CA VAL A 143 -16.47 -6.69 -16.30
C VAL A 143 -15.54 -6.12 -17.37
N VAL A 144 -14.33 -6.66 -17.49
CA VAL A 144 -13.43 -6.40 -18.62
C VAL A 144 -13.32 -7.70 -19.39
N ASN A 145 -13.80 -7.71 -20.64
CA ASN A 145 -13.96 -8.94 -21.43
C ASN A 145 -12.94 -9.08 -22.57
N GLN A 146 -11.97 -8.17 -22.65
CA GLN A 146 -10.93 -8.20 -23.67
C GLN A 146 -9.65 -7.51 -23.20
N SER A 147 -8.54 -7.87 -23.84
CA SER A 147 -7.25 -7.19 -23.63
C SER A 147 -7.28 -5.79 -24.23
N HIS A 148 -6.54 -4.86 -23.64
CA HIS A 148 -6.50 -3.46 -24.06
C HIS A 148 -5.10 -3.04 -24.53
N PRO A 149 -4.98 -2.00 -25.38
CA PRO A 149 -3.68 -1.51 -25.82
C PRO A 149 -2.79 -1.05 -24.65
N THR A 150 -1.50 -1.34 -24.77
CA THR A 150 -0.44 -0.72 -23.97
C THR A 150 -0.24 0.76 -24.34
N GLY A 151 0.59 1.48 -23.58
CA GLY A 151 0.92 2.88 -23.84
C GLY A 151 -0.15 3.88 -23.36
N THR A 152 -1.05 3.44 -22.47
CA THR A 152 -2.01 4.30 -21.77
C THR A 152 -1.75 4.23 -20.28
N THR A 153 -2.16 5.28 -19.55
CA THR A 153 -2.10 5.33 -18.09
C THR A 153 -3.51 5.57 -17.53
N VAL A 154 -3.63 6.06 -16.30
CA VAL A 154 -4.91 6.62 -15.83
C VAL A 154 -5.00 8.06 -16.33
N GLU A 155 -5.90 8.31 -17.26
CA GLU A 155 -6.10 9.60 -17.92
C GLU A 155 -7.35 10.31 -17.37
N CYS A 156 -7.51 11.59 -17.71
CA CYS A 156 -8.62 12.43 -17.23
C CYS A 156 -9.99 11.74 -17.41
N VAL A 157 -10.19 11.11 -18.56
CA VAL A 157 -11.45 10.48 -18.94
C VAL A 157 -11.74 9.19 -18.17
N ALA A 158 -10.77 8.59 -17.47
CA ALA A 158 -11.05 7.49 -16.55
C ALA A 158 -12.02 7.97 -15.44
N CYS A 159 -11.80 9.15 -14.88
CA CYS A 159 -12.62 9.68 -13.79
C CYS A 159 -13.68 10.72 -14.22
N HIS A 160 -13.49 11.35 -15.38
CA HIS A 160 -14.34 12.41 -15.94
C HIS A 160 -15.11 11.95 -17.17
N ASN A 161 -16.08 11.07 -16.94
CA ASN A 161 -17.07 10.65 -17.93
C ASN A 161 -18.42 10.40 -17.24
N ASP A 162 -19.49 10.22 -18.03
CA ASP A 162 -20.84 10.06 -17.51
C ASP A 162 -20.99 8.84 -16.59
N ALA A 163 -20.37 7.70 -16.93
CA ALA A 163 -20.43 6.48 -16.14
C ALA A 163 -19.67 6.62 -14.81
N ALA A 164 -18.42 7.09 -14.85
CA ALA A 164 -17.59 7.30 -13.66
C ALA A 164 -18.22 8.29 -12.68
N SER A 165 -18.92 9.32 -13.19
CA SER A 165 -19.61 10.31 -12.34
C SER A 165 -20.84 9.76 -11.59
N GLN A 166 -21.37 8.63 -12.05
CA GLN A 166 -22.54 7.96 -11.48
C GLN A 166 -22.17 6.80 -10.53
N LEU A 167 -20.89 6.46 -10.42
CA LEU A 167 -20.42 5.44 -9.49
C LEU A 167 -20.73 5.86 -8.05
N THR A 168 -21.46 4.99 -7.35
CA THR A 168 -21.82 5.17 -5.94
C THR A 168 -21.59 3.92 -5.10
N SER A 169 -21.26 2.79 -5.74
CA SER A 169 -20.95 1.53 -5.08
C SER A 169 -19.74 0.83 -5.73
N VAL A 170 -19.13 -0.08 -4.98
CA VAL A 170 -18.07 -0.99 -5.43
C VAL A 170 -18.27 -2.36 -4.80
N THR A 171 -18.19 -3.41 -5.60
CA THR A 171 -18.15 -4.81 -5.13
C THR A 171 -16.72 -5.26 -4.92
N PHE A 172 -16.41 -5.64 -3.68
CA PHE A 172 -15.09 -6.11 -3.25
C PHE A 172 -14.85 -7.57 -3.67
N PRO A 173 -13.58 -8.04 -3.65
CA PRO A 173 -13.25 -9.43 -3.96
C PRO A 173 -14.01 -10.47 -3.11
N SER A 174 -14.43 -10.11 -1.88
CA SER A 174 -15.28 -10.93 -1.02
C SER A 174 -16.72 -11.11 -1.52
N GLY A 175 -17.11 -10.40 -2.58
CA GLY A 175 -18.48 -10.35 -3.10
C GLY A 175 -19.38 -9.32 -2.39
N ILE A 176 -18.88 -8.65 -1.35
CA ILE A 176 -19.63 -7.62 -0.62
C ILE A 176 -19.64 -6.32 -1.43
N GLU A 177 -20.82 -5.75 -1.62
CA GLU A 177 -20.99 -4.43 -2.21
C GLU A 177 -21.10 -3.36 -1.12
N ILE A 178 -20.27 -2.34 -1.21
CA ILE A 178 -20.38 -1.14 -0.38
C ILE A 178 -21.03 -0.04 -1.21
N THR A 179 -22.11 0.55 -0.69
CA THR A 179 -22.86 1.65 -1.34
C THR A 179 -22.53 3.02 -0.74
N ASP A 180 -23.16 4.07 -1.27
CA ASP A 180 -23.07 5.44 -0.76
C ASP A 180 -21.63 6.00 -0.68
N LEU A 181 -20.74 5.49 -1.53
CA LEU A 181 -19.31 5.85 -1.57
C LEU A 181 -19.04 7.26 -2.12
N GLY A 182 -20.05 7.86 -2.76
CA GLY A 182 -19.92 9.14 -3.45
C GLY A 182 -18.71 9.16 -4.37
N LYS A 183 -17.84 10.18 -4.22
CA LYS A 183 -16.67 10.36 -5.08
C LYS A 183 -15.57 9.30 -4.88
N SER A 184 -15.53 8.64 -3.72
CA SER A 184 -14.54 7.62 -3.39
C SER A 184 -14.68 6.37 -4.25
N ALA A 185 -15.89 6.09 -4.77
CA ALA A 185 -16.16 4.92 -5.60
C ALA A 185 -15.16 4.79 -6.76
N ARG A 186 -14.83 5.91 -7.42
CA ARG A 186 -13.87 5.95 -8.54
C ARG A 186 -12.48 5.44 -8.15
N CYS A 187 -12.01 5.80 -6.96
CA CYS A 187 -10.73 5.35 -6.43
C CYS A 187 -10.80 3.87 -6.02
N MET A 188 -11.89 3.49 -5.35
CA MET A 188 -12.07 2.18 -4.74
C MET A 188 -12.23 1.05 -5.76
N VAL A 189 -12.69 1.32 -6.98
CA VAL A 189 -12.70 0.30 -8.06
C VAL A 189 -11.32 -0.33 -8.25
N CYS A 190 -10.25 0.48 -8.15
CA CYS A 190 -8.88 0.01 -8.31
C CYS A 190 -8.20 -0.30 -6.98
N HIS A 191 -8.38 0.55 -5.96
CA HIS A 191 -7.70 0.46 -4.66
C HIS A 191 -8.38 -0.46 -3.63
N GLN A 192 -9.11 -1.47 -4.09
CA GLN A 192 -9.80 -2.48 -3.26
C GLN A 192 -9.03 -3.80 -3.09
N GLY A 193 -7.88 -3.93 -3.74
CA GLY A 193 -7.22 -5.23 -3.86
C GLY A 193 -7.88 -6.15 -4.90
N ARG A 194 -7.44 -7.40 -4.97
CA ARG A 194 -7.89 -8.42 -5.93
C ARG A 194 -8.18 -9.78 -5.31
N ALA A 195 -7.99 -9.92 -4.01
CA ALA A 195 -8.37 -11.10 -3.23
C ALA A 195 -8.86 -10.64 -1.85
N SER A 196 -9.46 -11.56 -1.12
CA SER A 196 -10.03 -11.39 0.21
C SER A 196 -9.69 -12.59 1.09
N GLY A 197 -10.00 -12.50 2.39
CA GLY A 197 -9.94 -13.66 3.28
C GLY A 197 -10.78 -14.85 2.80
N LEU A 198 -11.87 -14.59 2.07
CA LEU A 198 -12.72 -15.64 1.51
C LEU A 198 -12.00 -16.48 0.44
N ASP A 199 -11.11 -15.88 -0.34
CA ASP A 199 -10.30 -16.61 -1.33
C ASP A 199 -9.37 -17.62 -0.64
N VAL A 200 -8.81 -17.24 0.52
CA VAL A 200 -7.99 -18.13 1.35
C VAL A 200 -8.83 -19.29 1.89
N THR A 201 -9.98 -18.99 2.51
CA THR A 201 -10.90 -20.02 3.01
C THR A 201 -11.31 -20.99 1.91
N THR A 202 -11.68 -20.46 0.73
CA THR A 202 -12.10 -21.25 -0.42
C THR A 202 -10.97 -22.18 -0.89
N ALA A 203 -9.74 -21.68 -1.01
CA ALA A 203 -8.60 -22.49 -1.40
C ALA A 203 -8.32 -23.64 -0.41
N VAL A 204 -8.44 -23.38 0.91
CA VAL A 204 -8.29 -24.40 1.96
C VAL A 204 -9.40 -25.45 1.90
N GLU A 205 -10.64 -25.03 1.67
CA GLU A 205 -11.80 -25.92 1.53
C GLU A 205 -11.73 -26.80 0.29
N GLU A 206 -11.38 -26.22 -0.87
CA GLU A 206 -11.22 -26.94 -2.14
C GLU A 206 -10.08 -27.96 -2.10
N ALA A 207 -9.00 -27.67 -1.36
CA ALA A 207 -7.94 -28.62 -1.07
C ALA A 207 -8.34 -29.72 -0.06
N GLY A 208 -9.51 -29.61 0.58
CA GLY A 208 -10.00 -30.57 1.57
C GLY A 208 -9.27 -30.52 2.91
N LEU A 209 -8.77 -29.35 3.32
CA LEU A 209 -7.87 -29.18 4.47
C LEU A 209 -8.47 -28.39 5.64
N ALA A 210 -9.77 -28.09 5.63
CA ALA A 210 -10.42 -27.31 6.68
C ALA A 210 -10.23 -27.89 8.11
N GLU A 211 -10.09 -29.21 8.25
CA GLU A 211 -9.82 -29.88 9.54
C GLU A 211 -8.34 -30.26 9.73
N HIS A 212 -7.46 -29.81 8.83
CA HIS A 212 -6.05 -30.19 8.76
C HIS A 212 -5.14 -28.96 8.59
N PRO A 213 -5.14 -28.03 9.58
CA PRO A 213 -4.52 -26.71 9.44
C PRO A 213 -3.00 -26.75 9.21
N ASP A 214 -2.34 -27.85 9.60
CA ASP A 214 -0.89 -28.03 9.50
C ASP A 214 -0.47 -29.06 8.42
N ALA A 215 -1.43 -29.56 7.64
CA ALA A 215 -1.13 -30.51 6.56
C ALA A 215 -0.66 -29.79 5.30
N LYS A 216 0.51 -30.18 4.78
CA LYS A 216 1.06 -29.66 3.53
C LYS A 216 0.23 -30.12 2.33
N SER A 217 0.01 -29.23 1.36
CA SER A 217 -0.63 -29.59 0.09
C SER A 217 -0.02 -28.84 -1.08
N GLU A 218 0.13 -29.55 -2.21
CA GLU A 218 0.55 -28.99 -3.49
C GLU A 218 -0.58 -28.20 -4.18
N ASP A 219 -1.82 -28.39 -3.73
CA ASP A 219 -3.00 -27.66 -4.23
C ASP A 219 -3.09 -26.25 -3.63
N LEU A 220 -2.33 -25.96 -2.56
CA LEU A 220 -2.24 -24.63 -1.96
C LEU A 220 -1.09 -23.83 -2.57
N GLY A 221 -1.36 -22.56 -2.85
CA GLY A 221 -0.37 -21.59 -3.30
C GLY A 221 -0.63 -20.23 -2.66
N PHE A 222 0.40 -19.38 -2.62
CA PHE A 222 0.27 -18.05 -2.07
C PHE A 222 -0.79 -17.23 -2.81
N ILE A 223 -1.73 -16.65 -2.06
CA ILE A 223 -2.77 -15.75 -2.56
C ILE A 223 -2.32 -14.32 -2.27
N ASN A 224 -2.37 -13.45 -3.27
CA ASN A 224 -1.94 -12.07 -3.14
C ASN A 224 -3.15 -11.13 -3.16
N ILE A 225 -3.34 -10.34 -2.10
CA ILE A 225 -4.37 -9.27 -2.06
C ILE A 225 -4.16 -8.20 -3.14
N HIS A 226 -2.95 -8.11 -3.71
CA HIS A 226 -2.54 -7.10 -4.69
C HIS A 226 -2.39 -5.69 -4.12
N TYR A 227 -1.76 -4.80 -4.89
CA TYR A 227 -1.18 -3.56 -4.38
C TYR A 227 -2.18 -2.46 -4.07
N TYR A 228 -1.79 -1.57 -3.15
CA TYR A 228 -2.52 -0.37 -2.73
C TYR A 228 -3.99 -0.65 -2.38
N ALA A 229 -4.24 -1.69 -1.59
CA ALA A 229 -5.57 -2.15 -1.17
C ALA A 229 -6.20 -1.28 -0.06
N ALA A 230 -6.02 0.04 -0.15
CA ALA A 230 -6.43 1.02 0.86
C ALA A 230 -7.93 0.96 1.20
N ALA A 231 -8.78 0.65 0.22
CA ALA A 231 -10.23 0.54 0.46
C ALA A 231 -10.57 -0.69 1.31
N ALA A 232 -9.88 -1.82 1.09
CA ALA A 232 -10.06 -3.02 1.89
C ALA A 232 -9.55 -2.80 3.32
N SER A 233 -8.40 -2.10 3.48
CA SER A 233 -7.91 -1.66 4.79
C SER A 233 -8.93 -0.78 5.51
N LEU A 234 -9.36 0.32 4.87
CA LEU A 234 -10.27 1.31 5.46
C LEU A 234 -11.56 0.67 5.97
N TYR A 235 -12.16 -0.21 5.18
CA TYR A 235 -13.43 -0.86 5.53
C TYR A 235 -13.28 -2.07 6.45
N GLY A 236 -12.05 -2.59 6.62
CA GLY A 236 -11.74 -3.64 7.59
C GLY A 236 -12.67 -4.84 7.49
N SER A 237 -13.30 -5.19 8.61
CA SER A 237 -14.16 -6.36 8.71
C SER A 237 -15.40 -6.32 7.81
N GLU A 238 -15.86 -5.15 7.38
CA GLU A 238 -17.02 -5.02 6.49
C GLU A 238 -16.76 -5.61 5.10
N THR A 239 -15.52 -5.54 4.61
CA THR A 239 -15.17 -6.02 3.25
C THR A 239 -14.39 -7.33 3.26
N HIS A 240 -13.97 -7.81 4.43
CA HIS A 240 -13.20 -9.04 4.58
C HIS A 240 -11.91 -9.06 3.75
N GLY A 241 -11.24 -7.90 3.67
CA GLY A 241 -9.98 -7.75 2.95
C GLY A 241 -8.88 -8.66 3.46
N GLY A 242 -8.69 -8.76 4.78
CA GLY A 242 -7.80 -9.74 5.41
C GLY A 242 -8.49 -11.07 5.70
N PHE A 243 -7.69 -12.10 6.01
CA PHE A 243 -8.19 -13.36 6.55
C PHE A 243 -8.49 -13.20 8.04
N GLN A 244 -9.78 -13.25 8.37
CA GLN A 244 -10.27 -13.13 9.74
C GLN A 244 -10.43 -14.52 10.35
N TYR A 245 -9.70 -14.79 11.45
CA TYR A 245 -9.81 -16.05 12.17
C TYR A 245 -11.22 -16.23 12.78
N PRO A 246 -11.78 -17.45 12.73
CA PRO A 246 -13.13 -17.72 13.22
C PRO A 246 -13.34 -17.30 14.69
N ASP A 247 -14.59 -16.91 15.00
CA ASP A 247 -15.05 -16.54 16.35
C ASP A 247 -14.32 -15.34 17.00
N LEU A 248 -13.52 -14.60 16.23
CA LEU A 248 -12.88 -13.36 16.68
C LEU A 248 -13.53 -12.14 16.00
N PRO A 249 -13.85 -11.08 16.76
CA PRO A 249 -14.33 -9.83 16.19
C PRO A 249 -13.16 -9.02 15.61
N TYR A 250 -13.43 -8.32 14.51
CA TYR A 250 -12.46 -7.48 13.82
C TYR A 250 -13.01 -6.07 13.60
N GLN A 251 -12.10 -5.11 13.64
CA GLN A 251 -12.37 -3.69 13.48
C GLN A 251 -13.12 -3.45 12.16
N PRO A 252 -14.34 -2.88 12.21
CA PRO A 252 -15.10 -2.49 11.03
C PRO A 252 -14.48 -1.24 10.39
N LYS A 253 -15.20 -0.57 9.49
CA LYS A 253 -14.71 0.65 8.85
C LYS A 253 -14.18 1.64 9.88
N PHE A 254 -12.94 2.08 9.68
CA PHE A 254 -12.38 3.17 10.46
C PHE A 254 -12.99 4.50 10.02
N ASN A 255 -13.63 5.20 10.94
CA ASN A 255 -14.18 6.53 10.70
C ASN A 255 -13.26 7.56 11.35
N HIS A 256 -12.64 8.40 10.53
CA HIS A 256 -11.72 9.41 11.02
C HIS A 256 -12.51 10.56 11.67
N ALA A 257 -11.95 11.15 12.72
CA ALA A 257 -12.61 12.27 13.41
C ALA A 257 -12.72 13.51 12.50
N GLY A 258 -13.75 14.33 12.75
CA GLY A 258 -13.91 15.64 12.09
C GLY A 258 -14.67 15.63 10.76
N GLY A 259 -15.35 14.53 10.40
CA GLY A 259 -16.06 14.40 9.13
C GLY A 259 -15.12 14.14 7.94
N ILE A 260 -13.96 13.55 8.22
CA ILE A 260 -12.98 13.11 7.24
C ILE A 260 -13.35 11.67 6.88
N ASP A 261 -14.25 11.49 5.91
CA ASP A 261 -14.91 10.20 5.69
C ASP A 261 -14.74 9.68 4.24
N SER A 262 -14.07 10.44 3.37
CA SER A 262 -13.80 10.08 1.99
C SER A 262 -12.32 10.13 1.63
N CYS A 263 -11.92 9.38 0.59
CA CYS A 263 -10.54 9.37 0.10
C CYS A 263 -10.08 10.80 -0.26
N THR A 264 -10.98 11.59 -0.84
CA THR A 264 -10.67 12.95 -1.30
C THR A 264 -10.62 13.99 -0.20
N ASP A 265 -10.97 13.66 1.04
CA ASP A 265 -10.79 14.57 2.17
C ASP A 265 -9.31 14.62 2.55
N CYS A 266 -8.61 13.47 2.56
CA CYS A 266 -7.18 13.36 2.83
C CYS A 266 -6.29 13.47 1.59
N HIS A 267 -6.70 12.89 0.45
CA HIS A 267 -5.88 12.85 -0.76
C HIS A 267 -6.31 13.92 -1.77
N GLN A 268 -5.33 14.50 -2.46
CA GLN A 268 -5.58 15.44 -3.54
C GLN A 268 -5.87 14.68 -4.83
N PRO A 269 -7.06 14.80 -5.44
CA PRO A 269 -7.45 13.93 -6.57
C PRO A 269 -6.61 14.06 -7.83
N HIS A 270 -5.82 15.14 -7.96
CA HIS A 270 -5.01 15.40 -9.16
C HIS A 270 -3.50 15.26 -8.96
N SER A 271 -2.96 15.55 -7.76
CA SER A 271 -1.55 15.26 -7.47
C SER A 271 -1.36 13.88 -6.84
N LEU A 272 -2.42 13.31 -6.28
CA LEU A 272 -2.47 12.06 -5.48
C LEU A 272 -1.78 12.16 -4.12
N GLU A 273 -1.12 13.29 -3.84
CA GLU A 273 -0.46 13.57 -2.58
C GLU A 273 -1.46 13.66 -1.42
N VAL A 274 -0.98 13.32 -0.23
CA VAL A 274 -1.70 13.52 1.02
C VAL A 274 -1.67 15.00 1.39
N LYS A 275 -2.82 15.54 1.78
CA LYS A 275 -2.96 16.92 2.27
C LYS A 275 -2.51 17.01 3.73
N VAL A 276 -1.20 17.05 3.95
CA VAL A 276 -0.59 17.08 5.29
C VAL A 276 -1.16 18.21 6.17
N GLU A 277 -1.54 19.34 5.57
CA GLU A 277 -2.15 20.48 6.27
C GLU A 277 -3.49 20.15 6.95
N VAL A 278 -4.24 19.18 6.41
CA VAL A 278 -5.49 18.70 7.03
C VAL A 278 -5.16 17.96 8.32
N CYS A 279 -4.13 17.11 8.30
CA CYS A 279 -3.67 16.33 9.45
C CYS A 279 -3.13 17.24 10.57
N ALA A 280 -2.32 18.23 10.21
CA ALA A 280 -1.71 19.19 11.14
C ALA A 280 -2.72 20.06 11.90
N THR A 281 -4.00 20.06 11.49
CA THR A 281 -5.07 20.76 12.22
C THR A 281 -5.38 20.09 13.57
N CYS A 282 -5.18 18.77 13.68
CA CYS A 282 -5.52 17.97 14.86
C CYS A 282 -4.34 17.19 15.44
N HIS A 283 -3.33 16.87 14.62
CA HIS A 283 -2.17 16.08 15.02
C HIS A 283 -0.97 17.00 15.20
N ASP A 284 -0.62 17.26 16.47
CA ASP A 284 0.51 18.08 16.84
C ASP A 284 1.82 17.47 16.32
N GLY A 285 2.69 18.29 15.73
CA GLY A 285 4.01 17.87 15.23
C GLY A 285 4.03 17.43 13.76
N VAL A 286 2.87 17.24 13.13
CA VAL A 286 2.80 16.88 11.70
C VAL A 286 3.14 18.07 10.81
N ALA A 287 4.23 17.96 10.04
CA ALA A 287 4.68 18.94 9.05
C ALA A 287 5.00 18.31 7.67
N SER A 288 5.22 17.01 7.60
CA SER A 288 5.38 16.23 6.37
C SER A 288 4.58 14.92 6.38
N VAL A 289 4.66 14.16 5.29
CA VAL A 289 4.02 12.83 5.18
C VAL A 289 4.69 11.83 6.13
N GLU A 290 6.00 11.94 6.31
CA GLU A 290 6.79 11.07 7.19
C GLU A 290 6.37 11.24 8.66
N ASP A 291 6.07 12.46 9.09
CA ASP A 291 5.59 12.74 10.44
C ASP A 291 4.25 12.06 10.75
N LEU A 292 3.50 11.60 9.73
CA LEU A 292 2.26 10.85 9.95
C LEU A 292 2.53 9.49 10.63
N HIS A 293 3.72 8.92 10.49
CA HIS A 293 4.09 7.69 11.19
C HIS A 293 4.15 7.88 12.70
N ASP A 294 4.49 9.09 13.17
CA ASP A 294 4.57 9.44 14.59
C ASP A 294 3.20 9.72 15.22
N VAL A 295 2.13 9.76 14.43
CA VAL A 295 0.79 10.08 14.92
C VAL A 295 0.27 8.98 15.84
N ARG A 296 -0.17 9.40 17.03
CA ARG A 296 -0.84 8.56 18.02
C ARG A 296 -1.96 9.32 18.72
N MET A 297 -3.12 8.69 18.90
CA MET A 297 -4.31 9.33 19.46
C MET A 297 -4.93 8.52 20.59
N GLN A 298 -5.88 9.15 21.29
CA GLN A 298 -6.69 8.47 22.29
C GLN A 298 -7.45 7.32 21.63
N GLY A 299 -7.28 6.12 22.18
CA GLY A 299 -7.78 4.89 21.58
C GLY A 299 -6.79 4.18 20.68
N SER A 300 -5.49 4.47 20.77
CA SER A 300 -4.44 3.60 20.23
C SER A 300 -3.24 3.51 21.18
N LEU A 301 -3.47 3.48 22.50
CA LEU A 301 -2.43 3.68 23.54
C LEU A 301 -1.90 2.38 24.16
N ARG A 302 -2.19 1.24 23.54
CA ARG A 302 -1.67 -0.06 23.98
C ARG A 302 -0.37 -0.39 23.29
N ASP A 303 0.46 -1.15 23.99
CA ASP A 303 1.65 -1.81 23.45
C ASP A 303 1.16 -3.01 22.63
N TYR A 304 1.01 -2.85 21.32
CA TYR A 304 0.41 -3.85 20.45
C TYR A 304 1.41 -4.91 20.01
N ASP A 305 2.68 -4.55 19.80
CA ASP A 305 3.73 -5.49 19.42
C ASP A 305 4.45 -6.14 20.61
N GLY A 306 4.26 -5.61 21.82
CA GLY A 306 4.78 -6.16 23.07
C GLY A 306 6.22 -5.74 23.41
N ASP A 307 6.76 -4.72 22.75
CA ASP A 307 8.15 -4.26 22.95
C ASP A 307 8.33 -3.37 24.21
N GLY A 308 7.22 -2.95 24.84
CA GLY A 308 7.17 -2.12 26.03
C GLY A 308 7.09 -0.61 25.76
N ASN A 309 7.02 -0.18 24.50
CA ASN A 309 6.99 1.22 24.08
C ASN A 309 5.58 1.65 23.67
N ILE A 310 4.93 2.44 24.54
CA ILE A 310 3.59 3.00 24.27
C ILE A 310 3.63 4.47 23.82
N GLU A 311 4.81 5.02 23.57
CA GLU A 311 5.00 6.44 23.23
C GLU A 311 5.18 6.68 21.72
N GLU A 312 5.58 5.66 20.96
CA GLU A 312 5.79 5.78 19.51
C GLU A 312 4.47 5.82 18.72
N GLY A 313 4.52 6.26 17.46
CA GLY A 313 3.34 6.29 16.61
C GLY A 313 2.76 4.91 16.28
N ILE A 314 1.48 4.86 15.94
CA ILE A 314 0.77 3.59 15.66
C ILE A 314 1.33 2.83 14.45
N TYR A 315 2.07 3.52 13.58
CA TYR A 315 2.80 2.89 12.49
C TYR A 315 3.84 1.89 12.98
N TYR A 316 4.59 2.24 14.03
CA TYR A 316 5.70 1.41 14.52
C TYR A 316 5.19 0.16 15.25
N GLU A 317 4.08 0.29 15.98
CA GLU A 317 3.34 -0.84 16.56
C GLU A 317 2.93 -1.86 15.48
N LEU A 318 2.47 -1.38 14.33
CA LEU A 318 2.12 -2.22 13.19
C LEU A 318 3.37 -2.86 12.56
N ASP A 319 4.48 -2.14 12.48
CA ASP A 319 5.75 -2.62 11.93
C ASP A 319 6.41 -3.69 12.81
N GLY A 320 6.39 -3.52 14.12
CA GLY A 320 6.83 -4.52 15.09
C GLY A 320 6.03 -5.81 14.98
N LEU A 321 4.70 -5.72 14.84
CA LEU A 321 3.85 -6.89 14.61
C LEU A 321 4.14 -7.59 13.27
N ARG A 322 4.46 -6.86 12.21
CA ARG A 322 4.92 -7.47 10.93
C ARG A 322 6.22 -8.24 11.13
N THR A 323 7.19 -7.66 11.84
CA THR A 323 8.46 -8.32 12.17
C THR A 323 8.24 -9.59 13.00
N ASN A 324 7.37 -9.51 14.00
CA ASN A 324 6.97 -10.65 14.82
C ASN A 324 6.28 -11.74 13.98
N LEU A 325 5.36 -11.38 13.08
CA LEU A 325 4.69 -12.34 12.21
C LEU A 325 5.67 -13.03 11.25
N MET A 326 6.61 -12.30 10.65
CA MET A 326 7.65 -12.92 9.82
C MET A 326 8.47 -13.93 10.62
N THR A 327 8.88 -13.56 11.84
CA THR A 327 9.61 -14.46 12.76
C THR A 327 8.80 -15.73 13.06
N ALA A 328 7.49 -15.59 13.35
CA ALA A 328 6.60 -16.72 13.61
C ALA A 328 6.43 -17.62 12.38
N MET A 329 6.27 -17.04 11.18
CA MET A 329 6.16 -17.80 9.92
C MET A 329 7.43 -18.59 9.62
N GLN A 330 8.60 -17.99 9.79
CA GLN A 330 9.91 -18.63 9.60
C GLN A 330 10.12 -19.81 10.55
N ALA A 331 9.78 -19.62 11.84
CA ALA A 331 9.88 -20.66 12.84
C ALA A 331 8.88 -21.80 12.58
N TYR A 332 7.64 -21.49 12.20
CA TYR A 332 6.63 -22.48 11.85
C TYR A 332 7.05 -23.28 10.62
N ALA A 333 7.48 -22.61 9.53
CA ALA A 333 7.90 -23.28 8.31
C ALA A 333 9.11 -24.21 8.56
N SER A 334 10.09 -23.75 9.34
CA SER A 334 11.25 -24.56 9.69
C SER A 334 10.93 -25.76 10.60
N SER A 335 10.07 -25.58 11.61
CA SER A 335 9.84 -26.59 12.65
C SER A 335 8.65 -27.53 12.39
N VAL A 336 7.61 -27.05 11.70
CA VAL A 336 6.39 -27.80 11.39
C VAL A 336 6.42 -28.31 9.95
N ASN A 337 6.77 -27.45 8.99
CA ASN A 337 6.81 -27.85 7.57
C ASN A 337 8.11 -28.55 7.19
N GLU A 338 9.16 -28.43 8.01
CA GLU A 338 10.52 -28.87 7.72
C GLU A 338 11.11 -28.23 6.44
N GLU A 339 10.63 -27.02 6.09
CA GLU A 339 11.04 -26.27 4.90
C GLU A 339 11.09 -24.78 5.27
N PRO A 340 12.28 -24.17 5.45
CA PRO A 340 12.39 -22.75 5.79
C PRO A 340 11.82 -21.84 4.69
N ILE A 341 11.24 -20.70 5.10
CA ILE A 341 10.60 -19.73 4.22
C ILE A 341 11.27 -18.37 4.36
N ALA A 342 11.46 -17.67 3.25
CA ALA A 342 11.86 -16.27 3.25
C ALA A 342 10.93 -15.43 2.36
N TYR A 343 10.85 -14.14 2.69
CA TYR A 343 10.04 -13.17 1.98
C TYR A 343 10.90 -12.14 1.24
N ASN A 344 10.51 -11.80 0.01
CA ASN A 344 11.09 -10.70 -0.75
C ASN A 344 9.97 -9.89 -1.41
N SER A 345 9.82 -8.62 -1.02
CA SER A 345 8.75 -7.75 -1.53
C SER A 345 8.89 -7.37 -3.00
N ALA A 346 10.12 -7.44 -3.55
CA ALA A 346 10.46 -7.02 -4.91
C ALA A 346 10.39 -8.16 -5.95
N SER A 347 10.33 -9.42 -5.50
CA SER A 347 10.41 -10.58 -6.40
C SER A 347 9.17 -11.45 -6.28
N TYR A 348 8.40 -11.58 -7.37
CA TYR A 348 7.28 -12.52 -7.42
C TYR A 348 7.78 -13.98 -7.43
N PRO A 349 7.19 -14.93 -6.66
CA PRO A 349 5.91 -14.86 -5.93
C PRO A 349 6.00 -14.46 -4.45
N TYR A 350 7.00 -13.64 -4.08
CA TYR A 350 7.27 -13.07 -2.76
C TYR A 350 7.75 -14.03 -1.69
N PHE A 351 7.32 -15.29 -1.72
CA PHE A 351 7.76 -16.30 -0.77
C PHE A 351 8.60 -17.37 -1.46
N PHE A 352 9.79 -17.61 -0.91
CA PHE A 352 10.81 -18.50 -1.45
C PHE A 352 11.26 -19.48 -0.37
N VAL A 353 11.84 -20.61 -0.80
CA VAL A 353 12.54 -21.50 0.13
C VAL A 353 13.83 -20.80 0.58
N ASP A 354 13.99 -20.65 1.89
CA ASP A 354 15.22 -20.15 2.50
C ASP A 354 16.22 -21.31 2.61
N THR A 355 17.06 -21.45 1.58
CA THR A 355 17.96 -22.59 1.41
C THR A 355 19.18 -22.52 2.32
N ASN A 356 19.54 -21.31 2.75
CA ASN A 356 20.70 -21.05 3.59
C ASN A 356 20.34 -20.85 5.09
N ALA A 357 19.05 -20.71 5.40
CA ALA A 357 18.45 -20.50 6.71
C ALA A 357 18.87 -19.19 7.40
N ASP A 358 19.06 -18.11 6.63
CA ASP A 358 19.40 -16.77 7.15
C ASP A 358 18.17 -15.86 7.37
N GLY A 359 16.98 -16.31 6.97
CA GLY A 359 15.72 -15.59 7.13
C GLY A 359 15.47 -14.51 6.09
N GLU A 360 16.31 -14.37 5.08
CA GLU A 360 16.13 -13.43 3.97
C GLU A 360 16.09 -14.19 2.64
N ALA A 361 15.45 -13.61 1.62
CA ALA A 361 15.43 -14.17 0.28
C ALA A 361 16.37 -13.33 -0.59
N GLY A 362 17.64 -13.72 -0.60
CA GLY A 362 18.69 -13.10 -1.41
C GLY A 362 18.48 -13.28 -2.92
N ASP A 363 19.27 -12.61 -3.75
CA ASP A 363 19.13 -12.64 -5.22
C ASP A 363 19.22 -14.06 -5.82
N ASP A 364 19.96 -14.97 -5.18
CA ASP A 364 20.09 -16.37 -5.59
C ASP A 364 18.90 -17.25 -5.19
N GLU A 365 18.13 -16.85 -4.18
CA GLU A 365 16.94 -17.56 -3.69
C GLU A 365 15.63 -16.95 -4.21
N ALA A 366 15.61 -15.65 -4.48
CA ALA A 366 14.48 -14.89 -4.98
C ALA A 366 14.24 -15.12 -6.49
N VAL A 367 14.31 -16.39 -6.90
CA VAL A 367 14.12 -16.86 -8.27
C VAL A 367 12.89 -17.74 -8.35
N ARG A 368 12.15 -17.67 -9.46
CA ARG A 368 10.85 -18.35 -9.63
C ARG A 368 10.90 -19.86 -9.39
N ASP A 369 12.00 -20.52 -9.76
CA ASP A 369 12.18 -21.96 -9.57
C ASP A 369 12.28 -22.35 -8.08
N ASN A 370 12.70 -21.42 -7.23
CA ASN A 370 12.81 -21.56 -5.78
C ASN A 370 11.58 -21.04 -5.01
N ALA A 371 10.46 -20.82 -5.71
CA ALA A 371 9.21 -20.43 -5.06
C ALA A 371 8.80 -21.42 -3.97
N TYR A 372 8.32 -20.91 -2.84
CA TYR A 372 7.88 -21.72 -1.71
C TYR A 372 6.59 -22.49 -2.07
N LYS A 373 6.60 -23.81 -1.82
CA LYS A 373 5.49 -24.73 -2.18
C LYS A 373 4.95 -25.57 -1.02
N ALA A 374 5.64 -25.57 0.12
CA ALA A 374 5.25 -26.34 1.30
C ALA A 374 4.17 -25.61 2.12
N TRP A 375 3.09 -25.20 1.46
CA TRP A 375 1.98 -24.46 2.08
C TRP A 375 1.10 -25.40 2.91
N THR A 376 0.73 -24.91 4.09
CA THR A 376 -0.34 -25.45 4.95
C THR A 376 -1.42 -24.38 5.06
N PRO A 377 -2.68 -24.73 5.38
CA PRO A 377 -3.72 -23.73 5.62
C PRO A 377 -3.26 -22.63 6.58
N ARG A 378 -2.72 -23.01 7.74
CA ARG A 378 -2.27 -22.06 8.77
C ARG A 378 -1.21 -21.08 8.28
N LEU A 379 -0.21 -21.57 7.54
CA LEU A 379 0.83 -20.72 7.00
C LEU A 379 0.31 -19.82 5.87
N LEU A 380 -0.62 -20.31 5.05
CA LEU A 380 -1.23 -19.51 3.97
C LEU A 380 -2.06 -18.36 4.54
N GLU A 381 -2.88 -18.61 5.56
CA GLU A 381 -3.66 -17.61 6.29
C GLU A 381 -2.75 -16.50 6.85
N ALA A 382 -1.67 -16.89 7.53
CA ALA A 382 -0.69 -15.96 8.09
C ALA A 382 0.07 -15.17 7.02
N ALA A 383 0.53 -15.83 5.96
CA ALA A 383 1.24 -15.18 4.86
C ALA A 383 0.34 -14.20 4.09
N TYR A 384 -0.94 -14.54 3.94
CA TYR A 384 -1.94 -13.64 3.36
C TYR A 384 -2.09 -12.37 4.20
N ASN A 385 -2.28 -12.49 5.52
CA ASN A 385 -2.39 -11.33 6.41
C ASN A 385 -1.11 -10.50 6.47
N TYR A 386 0.06 -11.14 6.46
CA TYR A 386 1.35 -10.44 6.37
C TYR A 386 1.41 -9.56 5.12
N GLN A 387 1.10 -10.13 3.95
CA GLN A 387 1.05 -9.38 2.69
C GLN A 387 -0.02 -8.28 2.74
N THR A 388 -1.21 -8.57 3.24
CA THR A 388 -2.31 -7.61 3.36
C THR A 388 -1.91 -6.38 4.16
N SER A 389 -1.17 -6.57 5.26
CA SER A 389 -0.64 -5.45 6.03
C SER A 389 0.34 -4.59 5.22
N LEU A 390 1.13 -5.17 4.32
CA LEU A 390 2.18 -4.47 3.56
C LEU A 390 1.67 -3.78 2.30
N LYS A 391 0.57 -4.26 1.72
CA LYS A 391 0.06 -3.77 0.42
C LYS A 391 -0.86 -2.56 0.53
N ASP A 392 -0.91 -1.94 1.70
CA ASP A 392 -1.41 -0.58 1.90
C ASP A 392 -0.37 0.23 2.70
N PRO A 393 0.44 1.09 2.04
CA PRO A 393 1.39 1.94 2.73
C PRO A 393 0.73 2.88 3.77
N GLY A 394 -0.54 3.22 3.57
CA GLY A 394 -1.33 4.04 4.48
C GLY A 394 -2.10 3.25 5.54
N ALA A 395 -1.85 1.94 5.70
CA ALA A 395 -2.62 1.07 6.61
C ALA A 395 -2.72 1.62 8.04
N PHE A 396 -1.66 2.27 8.52
CA PHE A 396 -1.59 2.89 9.85
C PHE A 396 -2.60 4.06 10.03
N ALA A 397 -2.98 4.72 8.94
CA ALA A 397 -3.97 5.81 8.92
C ALA A 397 -5.35 5.34 8.46
N HIS A 398 -5.39 4.37 7.53
CA HIS A 398 -6.66 3.85 6.99
C HIS A 398 -7.39 2.98 8.00
N ASN A 399 -6.71 2.04 8.68
CA ASN A 399 -7.31 1.19 9.71
C ASN A 399 -6.25 0.37 10.47
N ALA A 400 -5.41 1.02 11.28
CA ALA A 400 -4.30 0.32 11.96
C ALA A 400 -4.77 -0.87 12.80
N LYS A 401 -5.88 -0.72 13.53
CA LYS A 401 -6.39 -1.75 14.44
C LYS A 401 -6.81 -3.03 13.73
N TYR A 402 -7.47 -2.90 12.58
CA TYR A 402 -7.82 -4.06 11.76
C TYR A 402 -6.58 -4.86 11.39
N HIS A 403 -5.51 -4.19 10.94
CA HIS A 403 -4.26 -4.87 10.60
C HIS A 403 -3.54 -5.44 11.84
N ILE A 404 -3.56 -4.74 12.97
CA ILE A 404 -3.01 -5.22 14.24
C ILE A 404 -3.69 -6.53 14.65
N GLU A 405 -5.02 -6.59 14.61
CA GLU A 405 -5.80 -7.79 14.95
C GLU A 405 -5.45 -8.96 14.03
N LEU A 406 -5.39 -8.73 12.71
CA LEU A 406 -5.00 -9.75 11.73
C LEU A 406 -3.61 -10.31 12.00
N LEU A 407 -2.61 -9.44 12.23
CA LEU A 407 -1.23 -9.84 12.46
C LEU A 407 -1.08 -10.57 13.80
N HIS A 408 -1.68 -10.02 14.85
CA HIS A 408 -1.68 -10.60 16.19
C HIS A 408 -2.26 -12.02 16.18
N ASP A 409 -3.42 -12.20 15.56
CA ASP A 409 -4.11 -13.50 15.52
C ASP A 409 -3.39 -14.50 14.61
N SER A 410 -2.74 -14.03 13.53
CA SER A 410 -1.83 -14.86 12.73
C SER A 410 -0.61 -15.36 13.52
N ILE A 411 -0.01 -14.51 14.36
CA ILE A 411 1.10 -14.93 15.23
C ILE A 411 0.61 -15.97 16.25
N GLN A 412 -0.54 -15.73 16.89
CA GLN A 412 -1.11 -16.68 17.85
C GLN A 412 -1.39 -18.03 17.20
N SER A 413 -2.04 -18.04 16.04
CA SER A 413 -2.33 -19.26 15.29
C SER A 413 -1.05 -20.06 15.01
N LEU A 414 0.01 -19.43 14.48
CA LEU A 414 1.29 -20.11 14.22
C LEU A 414 1.93 -20.66 15.51
N ASN A 415 1.89 -19.88 16.59
CA ASN A 415 2.44 -20.28 17.89
C ASN A 415 1.75 -21.52 18.48
N GLU A 416 0.45 -21.70 18.28
CA GLU A 416 -0.31 -22.87 18.79
C GLU A 416 0.19 -24.20 18.21
N ALA A 417 0.69 -24.19 16.97
CA ALA A 417 1.20 -25.38 16.30
C ALA A 417 2.64 -25.74 16.71
N MET A 418 3.36 -24.83 17.39
CA MET A 418 4.74 -25.01 17.77
C MET A 418 4.87 -25.40 19.25
N ALA A 419 5.70 -26.42 19.54
CA ALA A 419 5.95 -26.85 20.92
C ALA A 419 6.64 -25.76 21.77
N ASN A 420 7.41 -24.89 21.13
CA ASN A 420 8.00 -23.69 21.74
C ASN A 420 7.64 -22.50 20.83
N PRO A 421 6.72 -21.62 21.28
CA PRO A 421 6.38 -20.40 20.56
C PRO A 421 7.62 -19.58 20.22
N ALA A 422 7.71 -19.08 18.99
CA ALA A 422 8.85 -18.29 18.53
C ALA A 422 8.74 -16.82 18.97
N VAL A 423 7.52 -16.32 19.11
CA VAL A 423 7.20 -14.96 19.54
C VAL A 423 6.41 -15.01 20.84
N ASP A 424 6.86 -14.29 21.86
CA ASP A 424 6.13 -14.13 23.13
C ASP A 424 5.10 -13.02 23.02
N MET A 425 3.81 -13.39 22.97
CA MET A 425 2.69 -12.47 22.86
C MET A 425 2.12 -12.06 24.23
N SER A 426 2.79 -12.36 25.35
CA SER A 426 2.24 -12.11 26.70
C SER A 426 2.14 -10.62 27.07
N MET A 427 2.94 -9.78 26.42
CA MET A 427 2.93 -8.32 26.58
C MET A 427 2.21 -7.59 25.45
N ALA A 428 2.11 -8.22 24.27
CA ALA A 428 1.40 -7.70 23.12
C ALA A 428 -0.10 -7.58 23.38
N ALA A 429 -0.67 -6.43 23.05
CA ALA A 429 -2.10 -6.19 23.09
C ALA A 429 -2.72 -6.44 21.72
N ARG A 430 -3.84 -7.17 21.70
CA ARG A 430 -4.69 -7.27 20.50
C ARG A 430 -5.54 -6.02 20.29
N ASP A 431 -6.19 -5.58 21.37
CA ASP A 431 -7.21 -4.53 21.33
C ASP A 431 -7.00 -3.48 22.43
N ASP A 432 -7.62 -2.32 22.26
CA ASP A 432 -7.81 -1.36 23.34
C ASP A 432 -8.79 -1.87 24.42
N ALA A 433 -8.92 -1.09 25.50
CA ALA A 433 -9.91 -1.36 26.55
C ALA A 433 -11.10 -0.40 26.50
N GLY A 434 -12.28 -0.93 26.86
CA GLY A 434 -13.49 -0.13 27.09
C GLY A 434 -14.02 0.54 25.83
N HIS A 435 -14.37 1.83 25.93
CA HIS A 435 -15.01 2.58 24.84
C HIS A 435 -14.16 2.72 23.57
N PHE A 436 -12.86 2.40 23.62
CA PHE A 436 -11.96 2.46 22.48
C PHE A 436 -11.84 1.13 21.72
N ASN A 437 -12.53 0.09 22.19
CA ASN A 437 -12.57 -1.22 21.55
C ASN A 437 -13.99 -1.44 20.99
N PRO A 438 -14.21 -1.22 19.69
CA PRO A 438 -15.51 -1.47 19.08
C PRO A 438 -15.82 -2.96 18.91
N ASN A 439 -14.84 -3.84 19.15
CA ASN A 439 -14.97 -5.29 18.99
C ASN A 439 -15.56 -5.97 20.23
N VAL A 440 -15.78 -5.25 21.34
CA VAL A 440 -16.44 -5.84 22.51
C VAL A 440 -17.94 -5.98 22.30
N GLU A 441 -18.51 -7.05 22.87
CA GLU A 441 -19.94 -7.39 22.79
C GLU A 441 -20.89 -6.20 23.01
N ALA A 442 -20.53 -5.28 23.92
CA ALA A 442 -21.34 -4.10 24.22
C ALA A 442 -21.56 -3.13 23.04
N PHE A 443 -20.70 -3.12 22.02
CA PHE A 443 -20.84 -2.30 20.81
C PHE A 443 -21.39 -3.09 19.62
N MET A 444 -21.24 -4.41 19.61
CA MET A 444 -21.73 -5.27 18.54
C MET A 444 -23.28 -5.39 18.53
N HIS A 445 -23.90 -5.45 19.72
CA HIS A 445 -25.38 -5.58 19.83
C HIS A 445 -26.17 -4.38 19.29
N PHE A 446 -25.54 -3.20 19.14
CA PHE A 446 -26.24 -2.03 18.60
C PHE A 446 -26.32 -2.02 17.07
N GLN A 447 -25.48 -2.79 16.37
CA GLN A 447 -25.54 -2.88 14.90
C GLN A 447 -26.61 -3.85 14.41
N GLU A 448 -26.92 -4.90 15.17
CA GLU A 448 -28.01 -5.84 14.83
C GLU A 448 -29.42 -5.24 15.02
N GLU A 449 -29.58 -4.21 15.87
CA GLU A 449 -30.90 -3.62 16.16
C GLU A 449 -31.32 -2.48 15.21
N GLU A 450 -30.41 -1.91 14.41
CA GLU A 450 -30.75 -0.87 13.42
C GLU A 450 -31.27 -1.42 12.08
N ASP A 451 -31.11 -2.72 11.81
CA ASP A 451 -31.66 -3.42 10.64
C ASP A 451 -33.15 -3.79 10.78
N GLY A 452 -33.86 -3.12 11.68
CA GLY A 452 -35.31 -2.96 11.59
C GLY A 452 -36.12 -4.25 11.69
N ASN A 453 -36.03 -4.95 12.83
CA ASN A 453 -37.18 -5.69 13.37
C ASN A 453 -36.99 -6.05 14.85
N THR A 454 -37.39 -5.18 15.78
CA THR A 454 -37.66 -5.62 17.16
C THR A 454 -39.02 -6.34 17.25
N PRO A 455 -39.17 -7.37 18.10
CA PRO A 455 -40.45 -8.07 18.35
C PRO A 455 -41.61 -7.19 18.81
#